data_AF-I0L4T3-F1
#
_entry.id   AF-I0L4T3-F1
#
_cell.length_a   1.000
_cell.length_b   1.000
_cell.length_c   1.000
_cell.angle_alpha   90.00
_cell.angle_beta   90.00
_cell.angle_gamma   90.00
#
_symmetry.space_group_name_H-M   'P 1'
#
loop_
_entity.id
_entity.type
_entity.pdbx_description
1 polymer ?
#
loop_
_entity_poly.entity_id
_entity_poly.type
_entity_poly.pdbx_seq_one_letter_code
_entity_poly.pdbx_strand_id
1 'polypeptide(L)'
;MNWTTFRSDRTPRRLRAVSDLRFPAGGREHLRNRYPHLGEDDLVVVETATRQWFRLTARQSGAKLAMPSVVVGELWRELTLHTQDYAAFCDAAFGRLLPHLAGSATGGAPLLATLSQGRRDEDCGPTGLPLLFRVDQQLSIPDGNRYLADCGGRGECFPVANRVCLQHLGGPGKRPKPRGIRGDLPFNDGRHGYAGGAGESGGGGGGEFSVGGGDGGGGGN
;
A
#
# COMPACT_ATOMS: atom_id res chain seq x y z
N MET A 1 13.34 -8.56 43.74
CA MET A 1 14.48 -8.52 42.82
C MET A 1 13.96 -8.40 41.39
N ASN A 2 13.92 -7.20 40.82
CA ASN A 2 13.47 -7.00 39.45
C ASN A 2 14.66 -7.20 38.51
N TRP A 3 14.73 -8.37 37.87
CA TRP A 3 15.68 -8.63 36.80
C TRP A 3 15.21 -7.90 35.55
N THR A 4 15.66 -6.66 35.36
CA THR A 4 15.64 -6.02 34.05
C THR A 4 16.55 -6.82 33.13
N THR A 5 15.95 -7.69 32.33
CA THR A 5 16.62 -8.36 31.22
C THR A 5 17.09 -7.27 30.26
N PHE A 6 18.39 -6.97 30.29
CA PHE A 6 19.06 -6.23 29.22
C PHE A 6 18.94 -7.08 27.96
N ARG A 7 17.86 -6.88 27.20
CA ARG A 7 17.83 -7.30 25.81
C ARG A 7 18.88 -6.46 25.09
N SER A 8 20.06 -7.03 24.88
CA SER A 8 21.10 -6.40 24.08
C SER A 8 20.47 -5.97 22.75
N ASP A 9 20.47 -4.67 22.49
CA ASP A 9 19.97 -4.16 21.21
C ASP A 9 20.91 -4.69 20.12
N ARG A 10 20.47 -5.74 19.42
CA ARG A 10 21.25 -6.35 18.32
C ARG A 10 21.16 -5.50 17.05
N THR A 11 20.37 -4.43 17.05
CA THR A 11 20.13 -3.58 15.88
C THR A 11 21.40 -3.01 15.27
N PRO A 12 22.40 -2.49 16.03
CA PRO A 12 23.63 -1.95 15.44
C PRO A 12 24.43 -3.02 14.67
N ARG A 13 24.56 -4.24 15.23
CA ARG A 13 25.24 -5.36 14.57
C ARG A 13 24.51 -5.78 13.29
N ARG A 14 23.19 -5.84 13.34
CA ARG A 14 22.34 -6.20 12.20
C ARG A 14 22.45 -5.15 11.08
N LEU A 15 22.43 -3.87 11.42
CA LEU A 15 22.59 -2.77 10.46
C LEU A 15 23.99 -2.74 9.84
N ARG A 16 25.03 -3.11 10.61
CA ARG A 16 26.38 -3.28 10.08
C ARG A 16 26.45 -4.40 9.04
N ALA A 17 25.85 -5.56 9.32
CA ALA A 17 25.79 -6.66 8.35
C ALA A 17 25.11 -6.23 7.02
N VAL A 18 24.06 -5.39 7.08
CA VAL A 18 23.42 -4.80 5.89
C VAL A 18 24.33 -3.81 5.16
N SER A 19 25.11 -3.04 5.90
CA SER A 19 26.05 -2.07 5.33
C SER A 19 27.24 -2.76 4.66
N ASP A 20 27.70 -3.87 5.22
CA ASP A 20 28.84 -4.66 4.74
C ASP A 20 28.46 -5.66 3.64
N LEU A 21 27.16 -5.83 3.34
CA LEU A 21 26.67 -6.73 2.28
C LEU A 21 27.38 -6.42 0.95
N ARG A 22 27.89 -7.43 0.27
CA ARG A 22 28.43 -7.30 -1.09
C ARG A 22 27.43 -7.88 -2.07
N PHE A 23 27.10 -7.11 -3.09
CA PHE A 23 26.22 -7.59 -4.16
C PHE A 23 27.05 -8.44 -5.15
N PRO A 24 26.56 -9.62 -5.53
CA PRO A 24 27.23 -10.48 -6.49
C PRO A 24 27.21 -9.84 -7.89
N ALA A 25 28.27 -10.06 -8.67
CA ALA A 25 28.35 -9.55 -10.04
C ALA A 25 27.19 -10.05 -10.92
N GLY A 26 26.73 -11.29 -10.69
CA GLY A 26 25.60 -11.87 -11.42
C GLY A 26 24.30 -11.08 -11.26
N GLY A 27 24.04 -10.48 -10.09
CA GLY A 27 22.86 -9.63 -9.88
C GLY A 27 22.90 -8.35 -10.72
N ARG A 28 24.09 -7.72 -10.83
CA ARG A 28 24.29 -6.54 -11.69
C ARG A 28 24.16 -6.90 -13.17
N GLU A 29 24.73 -8.01 -13.58
CA GLU A 29 24.68 -8.49 -14.95
C GLU A 29 23.23 -8.83 -15.36
N HIS A 30 22.48 -9.50 -14.50
CA HIS A 30 21.06 -9.77 -14.71
C HIS A 30 20.24 -8.50 -14.92
N LEU A 31 20.47 -7.47 -14.08
CA LEU A 31 19.80 -6.17 -14.24
C LEU A 31 20.17 -5.48 -15.55
N ARG A 32 21.45 -5.51 -15.97
CA ARG A 32 21.87 -4.94 -17.26
C ARG A 32 21.26 -5.68 -18.45
N ASN A 33 21.17 -7.00 -18.37
CA ASN A 33 20.57 -7.81 -19.42
C ASN A 33 19.06 -7.54 -19.54
N ARG A 34 18.36 -7.35 -18.42
CA ARG A 34 16.92 -7.04 -18.43
C ARG A 34 16.62 -5.57 -18.73
N TYR A 35 17.47 -4.66 -18.30
CA TYR A 35 17.33 -3.22 -18.50
C TYR A 35 18.62 -2.64 -19.10
N PRO A 36 18.82 -2.77 -20.43
CA PRO A 36 20.05 -2.34 -21.11
C PRO A 36 20.31 -0.83 -21.03
N HIS A 37 19.28 -0.05 -20.71
CA HIS A 37 19.38 1.40 -20.56
C HIS A 37 19.95 1.86 -19.21
N LEU A 38 20.12 0.95 -18.23
CA LEU A 38 20.67 1.29 -16.92
C LEU A 38 22.19 1.42 -16.95
N GLY A 39 22.69 2.56 -16.50
CA GLY A 39 24.11 2.83 -16.34
C GLY A 39 24.71 2.24 -15.04
N GLU A 40 26.01 2.43 -14.83
CA GLU A 40 26.66 1.99 -13.59
C GLU A 40 26.15 2.77 -12.36
N ASP A 41 25.94 4.09 -12.50
CA ASP A 41 25.36 4.93 -11.46
C ASP A 41 23.95 4.45 -11.05
N ASP A 42 23.14 4.03 -12.03
CA ASP A 42 21.79 3.51 -11.77
C ASP A 42 21.84 2.22 -10.94
N LEU A 43 22.79 1.33 -11.23
CA LEU A 43 22.98 0.10 -10.45
C LEU A 43 23.38 0.40 -9.01
N VAL A 44 24.22 1.42 -8.78
CA VAL A 44 24.57 1.88 -7.43
C VAL A 44 23.32 2.39 -6.68
N VAL A 45 22.40 3.06 -7.38
CA VAL A 45 21.11 3.49 -6.81
C VAL A 45 20.25 2.28 -6.45
N VAL A 46 20.15 1.25 -7.32
CA VAL A 46 19.40 0.02 -7.03
C VAL A 46 19.99 -0.70 -5.80
N GLU A 47 21.30 -0.81 -5.71
CA GLU A 47 21.98 -1.40 -4.55
C GLU A 47 21.70 -0.63 -3.26
N THR A 48 21.73 0.70 -3.34
CA THR A 48 21.43 1.58 -2.22
C THR A 48 19.99 1.40 -1.74
N ALA A 49 19.03 1.33 -2.67
CA ALA A 49 17.63 1.05 -2.36
C ALA A 49 17.45 -0.37 -1.77
N THR A 50 18.19 -1.35 -2.28
CA THR A 50 18.14 -2.73 -1.76
C THR A 50 18.70 -2.83 -0.34
N ARG A 51 19.80 -2.12 -0.04
CA ARG A 51 20.32 -1.98 1.33
C ARG A 51 19.29 -1.31 2.22
N GLN A 52 18.60 -0.28 1.75
CA GLN A 52 17.54 0.37 2.51
C GLN A 52 16.46 -0.64 2.90
N TRP A 53 15.95 -1.43 1.95
CA TRP A 53 14.97 -2.49 2.24
C TRP A 53 15.44 -3.45 3.35
N PHE A 54 16.69 -3.92 3.27
CA PHE A 54 17.24 -4.80 4.30
C PHE A 54 17.40 -4.11 5.65
N ARG A 55 17.77 -2.82 5.68
CA ARG A 55 17.81 -2.03 6.93
C ARG A 55 16.41 -1.94 7.57
N LEU A 56 15.37 -1.66 6.79
CA LEU A 56 14.00 -1.58 7.30
C LEU A 56 13.56 -2.93 7.91
N THR A 57 13.82 -4.03 7.20
CA THR A 57 13.53 -5.39 7.66
C THR A 57 14.35 -5.78 8.90
N ALA A 58 15.61 -5.33 8.98
CA ALA A 58 16.48 -5.58 10.12
C ALA A 58 16.01 -4.84 11.38
N ARG A 59 15.58 -3.58 11.25
CA ARG A 59 15.04 -2.77 12.37
C ARG A 59 13.70 -3.29 12.90
N GLN A 60 12.91 -3.97 12.06
CA GLN A 60 11.56 -4.41 12.39
C GLN A 60 11.42 -5.93 12.24
N SER A 61 12.25 -6.71 12.95
CA SER A 61 12.15 -8.17 12.96
C SER A 61 10.79 -8.65 13.47
N GLY A 62 9.86 -8.93 12.56
CA GLY A 62 8.51 -9.42 12.88
C GLY A 62 7.37 -8.60 12.24
N ALA A 63 7.64 -7.39 11.76
CA ALA A 63 6.66 -6.65 10.98
C ALA A 63 6.45 -7.31 9.61
N LYS A 64 5.20 -7.43 9.17
CA LYS A 64 4.88 -7.79 7.78
C LYS A 64 5.14 -6.56 6.91
N LEU A 65 6.30 -6.51 6.28
CA LEU A 65 6.67 -5.51 5.28
C LEU A 65 6.44 -6.10 3.88
N ALA A 66 6.08 -5.26 2.93
CA ALA A 66 5.99 -5.64 1.52
C ALA A 66 6.95 -4.81 0.66
N MET A 67 7.48 -5.44 -0.40
CA MET A 67 8.42 -4.83 -1.34
C MET A 67 7.70 -3.87 -2.28
N PRO A 68 8.00 -2.55 -2.28
CA PRO A 68 7.34 -1.58 -3.17
C PRO A 68 8.00 -1.45 -4.55
N SER A 69 9.26 -1.85 -4.69
CA SER A 69 10.02 -1.69 -5.94
C SER A 69 10.20 -3.02 -6.66
N VAL A 70 9.96 -3.01 -7.96
CA VAL A 70 10.19 -4.15 -8.85
C VAL A 70 11.68 -4.36 -9.07
N VAL A 71 12.46 -3.30 -9.39
CA VAL A 71 13.90 -3.47 -9.66
C VAL A 71 14.68 -3.95 -8.43
N VAL A 72 14.28 -3.51 -7.24
CA VAL A 72 14.85 -4.00 -5.97
C VAL A 72 14.43 -5.45 -5.70
N GLY A 73 13.17 -5.79 -6.01
CA GLY A 73 12.68 -7.17 -5.93
C GLY A 73 13.43 -8.14 -6.84
N GLU A 74 13.81 -7.69 -8.04
CA GLU A 74 14.62 -8.43 -9.01
C GLU A 74 16.04 -8.64 -8.46
N LEU A 75 16.74 -7.59 -8.02
CA LEU A 75 18.08 -7.73 -7.44
C LEU A 75 18.07 -8.63 -6.20
N TRP A 76 17.05 -8.51 -5.36
CA TRP A 76 16.88 -9.37 -4.20
C TRP A 76 16.66 -10.84 -4.58
N ARG A 77 15.92 -11.11 -5.67
CA ARG A 77 15.77 -12.48 -6.17
C ARG A 77 17.13 -13.06 -6.58
N GLU A 78 17.94 -12.29 -7.31
CA GLU A 78 19.28 -12.74 -7.72
C GLU A 78 20.18 -13.03 -6.50
N LEU A 79 20.08 -12.23 -5.44
CA LEU A 79 20.78 -12.53 -4.18
C LEU A 79 20.40 -13.89 -3.60
N THR A 80 19.13 -14.29 -3.71
CA THR A 80 18.68 -15.57 -3.15
C THR A 80 19.20 -16.80 -3.89
N LEU A 81 19.69 -16.64 -5.12
CA LEU A 81 20.34 -17.72 -5.88
C LEU A 81 21.70 -18.09 -5.30
N HIS A 82 22.38 -17.12 -4.67
CA HIS A 82 23.64 -17.35 -3.94
C HIS A 82 23.36 -17.88 -2.53
N THR A 83 22.81 -19.09 -2.45
CA THR A 83 22.19 -19.64 -1.23
C THR A 83 23.08 -19.63 0.01
N GLN A 84 24.39 -19.92 -0.12
CA GLN A 84 25.32 -19.92 1.02
C GLN A 84 25.61 -18.51 1.54
N ASP A 85 26.02 -17.59 0.67
CA ASP A 85 26.33 -16.21 1.03
C ASP A 85 25.06 -15.49 1.54
N TYR A 86 23.93 -15.75 0.90
CA TYR A 86 22.64 -15.19 1.29
C TYR A 86 22.18 -15.72 2.65
N ALA A 87 22.37 -17.01 2.94
CA ALA A 87 22.04 -17.59 4.24
C ALA A 87 22.93 -17.00 5.35
N ALA A 88 24.24 -16.88 5.12
CA ALA A 88 25.17 -16.27 6.07
C ALA A 88 24.83 -14.79 6.33
N PHE A 89 24.51 -14.04 5.27
CA PHE A 89 24.02 -12.66 5.38
C PHE A 89 22.72 -12.60 6.20
N CYS A 90 21.75 -13.46 5.90
CA CYS A 90 20.46 -13.47 6.59
C CYS A 90 20.61 -13.82 8.07
N ASP A 91 21.50 -14.74 8.42
CA ASP A 91 21.80 -15.04 9.82
C ASP A 91 22.41 -13.82 10.53
N ALA A 92 23.39 -13.16 9.91
CA ALA A 92 24.04 -11.97 10.49
C ALA A 92 23.08 -10.75 10.61
N ALA A 93 22.25 -10.51 9.60
CA ALA A 93 21.39 -9.33 9.49
C ALA A 93 19.99 -9.54 10.12
N PHE A 94 19.45 -10.75 10.10
CA PHE A 94 18.09 -11.05 10.54
C PHE A 94 18.00 -12.11 11.64
N GLY A 95 19.04 -12.94 11.81
CA GLY A 95 19.02 -14.11 12.71
C GLY A 95 18.08 -15.21 12.24
N ARG A 96 17.62 -15.14 10.98
CA ARG A 96 16.77 -16.13 10.31
C ARG A 96 16.86 -15.93 8.81
N LEU A 97 16.59 -16.98 8.04
CA LEU A 97 16.45 -16.86 6.60
C LEU A 97 15.25 -15.95 6.28
N LEU A 98 15.49 -14.92 5.48
CA LEU A 98 14.43 -14.08 4.95
C LEU A 98 14.01 -14.66 3.59
N PRO A 99 12.84 -15.32 3.47
CA PRO A 99 12.40 -15.82 2.18
C PRO A 99 12.11 -14.64 1.26
N HIS A 100 12.53 -14.76 0.00
CA HIS A 100 12.07 -13.84 -1.03
C HIS A 100 10.55 -13.95 -1.15
N LEU A 101 9.88 -12.80 -1.17
CA LEU A 101 8.45 -12.71 -1.47
C LEU A 101 8.33 -12.30 -2.93
N ALA A 102 7.74 -13.17 -3.75
CA ALA A 102 7.59 -12.93 -5.17
C ALA A 102 6.70 -11.71 -5.43
N GLY A 103 7.18 -10.84 -6.32
CA GLY A 103 6.45 -9.67 -6.79
C GLY A 103 6.53 -8.46 -5.86
N SER A 104 6.29 -7.29 -6.47
CA SER A 104 6.13 -6.05 -5.71
C SER A 104 4.66 -5.83 -5.33
N ALA A 105 4.44 -5.27 -4.15
CA ALA A 105 3.11 -4.91 -3.68
C ALA A 105 2.74 -3.47 -4.07
N THR A 106 1.49 -3.30 -4.51
CA THR A 106 0.91 -2.00 -4.90
C THR A 106 -0.17 -1.52 -3.93
N GLY A 107 -0.47 -2.27 -2.86
CA GLY A 107 -1.47 -1.89 -1.87
C GLY A 107 -1.40 -2.69 -0.56
N GLY A 108 -2.12 -2.22 0.45
CA GLY A 108 -2.36 -2.93 1.71
C GLY A 108 -1.51 -2.48 2.89
N ALA A 109 -1.90 -2.97 4.08
CA ALA A 109 -1.25 -2.63 5.35
C ALA A 109 0.27 -2.92 5.40
N PRO A 110 0.79 -4.02 4.81
CA PRO A 110 2.23 -4.26 4.76
C PRO A 110 3.02 -3.20 3.98
N LEU A 111 2.44 -2.68 2.90
CA LEU A 111 3.07 -1.65 2.08
C LEU A 111 3.05 -0.28 2.77
N LEU A 112 1.95 0.03 3.47
CA LEU A 112 1.86 1.22 4.31
C LEU A 112 2.87 1.19 5.47
N ALA A 113 3.09 0.01 6.05
CA ALA A 113 4.14 -0.19 7.04
C ALA A 113 5.53 0.08 6.44
N THR A 114 5.82 -0.47 5.24
CA THR A 114 7.09 -0.17 4.53
C THR A 114 7.25 1.32 4.27
N LEU A 115 6.21 2.02 3.79
CA LEU A 115 6.25 3.47 3.54
C LEU A 115 6.58 4.27 4.81
N SER A 116 5.91 3.94 5.91
CA SER A 116 6.10 4.62 7.19
C SER A 116 7.49 4.38 7.79
N GLN A 117 8.11 3.24 7.49
CA GLN A 117 9.47 2.93 7.91
C GLN A 117 10.51 3.58 6.98
N GLY A 118 10.29 3.55 5.67
CA GLY A 118 11.15 4.21 4.69
C GLY A 118 11.25 5.72 4.94
N ARG A 119 10.11 6.37 5.25
CA ARG A 119 10.08 7.80 5.61
C ARG A 119 10.89 8.13 6.86
N ARG A 120 10.90 7.22 7.84
CA ARG A 120 11.70 7.37 9.06
C ARG A 120 13.19 7.09 8.84
N ASP A 121 13.55 6.22 7.90
CA ASP A 121 14.96 5.94 7.58
C ASP A 121 15.62 7.08 6.79
N GLU A 122 14.85 7.81 5.98
CA GLU A 122 15.33 8.96 5.17
C GLU A 122 15.00 10.34 5.75
N ASP A 123 14.23 10.41 6.84
CA ASP A 123 13.73 11.66 7.43
C ASP A 123 13.02 12.59 6.43
N CYS A 124 12.27 12.02 5.47
CA CYS A 124 11.69 12.77 4.36
C CYS A 124 10.29 13.39 4.67
N GLY A 125 9.87 13.39 5.94
CA GLY A 125 8.60 13.95 6.38
C GLY A 125 7.35 13.15 5.95
N PRO A 126 6.13 13.67 6.20
CA PRO A 126 4.88 12.93 6.01
C PRO A 126 4.42 12.84 4.55
N THR A 127 4.89 13.73 3.68
CA THR A 127 4.59 13.75 2.24
C THR A 127 5.75 13.23 1.38
N GLY A 128 6.92 13.01 1.97
CA GLY A 128 8.10 12.51 1.28
C GLY A 128 7.90 11.13 0.68
N LEU A 129 8.59 10.91 -0.45
CA LEU A 129 8.65 9.62 -1.14
C LEU A 129 10.04 9.01 -0.89
N PRO A 130 10.14 7.94 -0.08
CA PRO A 130 11.42 7.26 0.16
C PRO A 130 12.03 6.73 -1.15
N LEU A 131 13.36 6.61 -1.20
CA LEU A 131 14.15 6.02 -2.29
C LEU A 131 13.52 4.71 -2.79
N LEU A 132 13.18 3.81 -1.87
CA LEU A 132 12.58 2.51 -2.20
C LEU A 132 11.28 2.60 -3.01
N PHE A 133 10.53 3.70 -2.89
CA PHE A 133 9.29 3.93 -3.64
C PHE A 133 9.50 4.76 -4.92
N ARG A 134 10.58 5.54 -5.01
CA ARG A 134 10.85 6.36 -6.20
C ARG A 134 11.77 5.68 -7.21
N VAL A 135 12.59 4.70 -6.79
CA VAL A 135 13.65 4.10 -7.61
C VAL A 135 13.15 3.55 -8.94
N ASP A 136 12.01 2.86 -8.94
CA ASP A 136 11.40 2.31 -10.16
C ASP A 136 11.06 3.41 -11.19
N GLN A 137 10.53 4.54 -10.71
CA GLN A 137 10.20 5.67 -11.56
C GLN A 137 11.45 6.46 -11.98
N GLN A 138 12.41 6.63 -11.07
CA GLN A 138 13.66 7.36 -11.31
C GLN A 138 14.49 6.67 -12.41
N LEU A 139 14.54 5.33 -12.39
CA LEU A 139 15.27 4.51 -13.36
C LEU A 139 14.45 4.14 -14.60
N SER A 140 13.26 4.73 -14.75
CA SER A 140 12.35 4.48 -15.87
C SER A 140 12.09 2.99 -16.14
N ILE A 141 11.88 2.20 -15.09
CA ILE A 141 11.65 0.75 -15.21
C ILE A 141 10.29 0.51 -15.88
N PRO A 142 10.22 -0.22 -17.02
CA PRO A 142 8.97 -0.44 -17.76
C PRO A 142 7.86 -1.09 -16.93
N ASP A 143 8.21 -2.14 -16.19
CA ASP A 143 7.31 -2.88 -15.29
C ASP A 143 7.27 -2.28 -13.87
N GLY A 144 7.90 -1.13 -13.67
CA GLY A 144 8.11 -0.54 -12.34
C GLY A 144 6.85 0.09 -11.75
N ASN A 145 6.75 0.06 -10.43
CA ASN A 145 5.66 0.74 -9.74
C ASN A 145 5.92 2.26 -9.72
N ARG A 146 4.85 3.02 -9.93
CA ARG A 146 4.91 4.47 -9.94
C ARG A 146 3.98 5.02 -8.89
N TYR A 147 4.54 5.67 -7.87
CA TYR A 147 3.80 6.11 -6.70
C TYR A 147 3.57 7.62 -6.72
N LEU A 148 2.39 8.05 -6.27
CA LEU A 148 2.02 9.44 -6.06
C LEU A 148 1.88 9.72 -4.57
N ALA A 149 2.56 10.78 -4.10
CA ALA A 149 2.49 11.20 -2.70
C ALA A 149 1.08 11.70 -2.31
N ASP A 150 0.38 12.36 -3.23
CA ASP A 150 -0.99 12.84 -3.08
C ASP A 150 -1.69 12.82 -4.45
N CYS A 151 -2.91 12.31 -4.52
CA CYS A 151 -3.73 12.34 -5.74
C CYS A 151 -4.70 13.54 -5.78
N GLY A 152 -4.68 14.42 -4.78
CA GLY A 152 -5.60 15.56 -4.63
C GLY A 152 -7.03 15.15 -4.28
N GLY A 153 -7.25 13.86 -4.05
CA GLY A 153 -8.54 13.28 -3.75
C GLY A 153 -8.90 13.51 -2.30
N ARG A 154 -9.80 14.47 -2.02
CA ARG A 154 -10.27 14.81 -0.67
C ARG A 154 -11.12 13.68 -0.04
N GLY A 155 -10.52 12.52 0.22
CA GLY A 155 -11.18 11.33 0.76
C GLY A 155 -11.67 10.33 -0.30
N GLU A 156 -11.58 10.67 -1.59
CA GLU A 156 -11.88 9.76 -2.70
C GLU A 156 -10.62 9.63 -3.56
N CYS A 157 -10.10 8.42 -3.72
CA CYS A 157 -8.93 8.19 -4.56
C CYS A 157 -9.36 8.32 -6.02
N PHE A 158 -8.81 9.29 -6.75
CA PHE A 158 -8.92 9.32 -8.20
C PHE A 158 -7.80 8.44 -8.78
N PRO A 159 -8.12 7.22 -9.27
CA PRO A 159 -7.10 6.35 -9.85
C PRO A 159 -6.53 7.04 -11.09
N VAL A 160 -5.26 7.40 -11.03
CA VAL A 160 -4.51 7.88 -12.19
C VAL A 160 -3.95 6.65 -12.90
N ALA A 161 -4.11 6.57 -14.22
CA ALA A 161 -3.64 5.42 -15.00
C ALA A 161 -2.15 5.13 -14.71
N ASN A 162 -1.84 3.87 -14.40
CA ASN A 162 -0.49 3.40 -14.09
C ASN A 162 0.20 4.17 -12.95
N ARG A 163 -0.54 4.58 -11.91
CA ARG A 163 0.00 5.20 -10.70
C ARG A 163 -0.72 4.70 -9.45
N VAL A 164 0.04 4.52 -8.37
CA VAL A 164 -0.46 4.09 -7.05
C VAL A 164 -0.46 5.29 -6.10
N CYS A 165 -1.60 5.64 -5.53
CA CYS A 165 -1.69 6.73 -4.55
C CYS A 165 -1.30 6.25 -3.14
N LEU A 166 -0.30 6.91 -2.55
CA LEU A 166 0.20 6.55 -1.21
C LEU A 166 -0.78 6.88 -0.09
N GLN A 167 -1.60 7.94 -0.23
CA GLN A 167 -2.60 8.30 0.79
C GLN A 167 -3.73 7.28 0.91
N HIS A 168 -3.96 6.48 -0.14
CA HIS A 168 -5.07 5.52 -0.22
C HIS A 168 -4.60 4.05 -0.18
N LEU A 169 -3.34 3.80 0.21
CA LEU A 169 -2.79 2.44 0.34
C LEU A 169 -3.55 1.54 1.34
N GLY A 170 -4.16 2.16 2.35
CA GLY A 170 -5.00 1.49 3.36
C GLY A 170 -6.48 1.34 2.95
N GLY A 171 -6.85 1.75 1.74
CA GLY A 171 -8.23 1.86 1.26
C GLY A 171 -8.67 3.31 1.06
N PRO A 172 -9.74 3.57 0.27
CA PRO A 172 -10.34 4.89 0.20
C PRO A 172 -10.76 5.30 1.61
N GLY A 173 -10.35 6.49 2.05
CA GLY A 173 -10.70 6.99 3.37
C GLY A 173 -12.21 6.91 3.55
N LYS A 174 -12.68 6.47 4.73
CA LYS A 174 -14.11 6.64 5.04
C LYS A 174 -14.40 8.13 4.92
N ARG A 175 -15.41 8.49 4.11
CA ARG A 175 -15.91 9.88 4.05
C ARG A 175 -15.97 10.42 5.48
N PRO A 176 -15.36 11.58 5.78
CA PRO A 176 -15.64 12.27 7.02
C PRO A 176 -17.17 12.38 7.07
N LYS A 177 -17.81 11.76 8.07
CA LYS A 177 -19.25 11.96 8.24
C LYS A 177 -19.41 13.48 8.31
N PRO A 178 -20.28 14.11 7.49
CA PRO A 178 -20.58 15.51 7.71
C PRO A 178 -20.90 15.63 9.19
N ARG A 179 -20.31 16.62 9.88
CA ARG A 179 -20.69 16.91 11.26
C ARG A 179 -22.20 17.04 11.20
N GLY A 180 -22.91 16.05 11.74
CA GLY A 180 -24.35 16.13 11.81
C GLY A 180 -24.60 17.46 12.49
N ILE A 181 -25.30 18.36 11.79
CA ILE A 181 -25.89 19.47 12.49
C ILE A 181 -26.75 18.77 13.54
N ARG A 182 -26.32 18.82 14.81
CA ARG A 182 -27.22 18.55 15.92
C ARG A 182 -28.30 19.59 15.72
N GLY A 183 -29.42 19.16 15.16
CA GLY A 183 -30.62 19.96 15.02
C GLY A 183 -31.21 20.18 16.40
N ASP A 184 -30.52 20.97 17.22
CA ASP A 184 -31.08 21.74 18.31
C ASP A 184 -31.16 23.19 17.82
N LEU A 185 -31.97 23.40 16.78
CA LEU A 185 -32.50 24.72 16.45
C LEU A 185 -34.02 24.55 16.33
N PRO A 186 -34.81 25.18 17.21
CA PRO A 186 -36.26 25.06 17.17
C PRO A 186 -36.76 25.83 15.95
N PHE A 187 -37.20 25.11 14.92
CA PHE A 187 -38.08 25.69 13.91
C PHE A 187 -39.44 25.94 14.57
N ASN A 188 -39.63 27.18 15.03
CA ASN A 188 -40.92 27.75 15.40
C ASN A 188 -41.44 28.53 14.18
N ASP A 189 -42.23 27.90 13.32
CA ASP A 189 -43.09 28.56 12.35
C ASP A 189 -44.54 28.45 12.82
N GLY A 190 -44.87 29.26 13.83
CA GLY A 190 -46.22 29.41 14.36
C GLY A 190 -47.24 29.83 13.30
N ARG A 191 -47.91 28.85 12.69
CA ARG A 191 -49.13 29.08 11.89
C ARG A 191 -50.16 27.97 12.10
N HIS A 192 -50.84 28.02 13.24
CA HIS A 192 -52.05 27.24 13.51
C HIS A 192 -53.25 28.20 13.67
N GLY A 193 -54.32 27.92 12.92
CA GLY A 193 -55.64 28.54 12.91
C GLY A 193 -56.22 28.28 11.53
N TYR A 194 -57.32 27.55 11.30
CA TYR A 194 -58.65 27.44 11.94
C TYR A 194 -59.27 26.07 11.49
N ALA A 195 -59.88 25.27 12.36
CA ALA A 195 -61.32 25.13 12.66
C ALA A 195 -62.22 24.37 11.63
N GLY A 196 -62.87 23.28 12.09
CA GLY A 196 -64.09 22.61 11.56
C GLY A 196 -63.87 21.63 10.41
N GLY A 197 -64.47 20.43 10.29
CA GLY A 197 -65.53 19.71 10.99
C GLY A 197 -65.99 18.52 10.13
N ALA A 198 -66.42 17.42 10.77
CA ALA A 198 -67.38 16.36 10.40
C ALA A 198 -67.44 15.68 8.99
N GLY A 199 -67.77 14.37 8.99
CA GLY A 199 -68.48 13.64 7.92
C GLY A 199 -67.58 12.73 7.06
N GLU A 200 -67.55 11.41 7.23
CA GLU A 200 -68.51 10.39 6.71
C GLU A 200 -68.32 9.99 5.22
N SER A 201 -68.13 8.67 5.04
CA SER A 201 -68.53 7.78 3.92
C SER A 201 -68.40 8.20 2.44
N GLY A 202 -67.81 7.27 1.65
CA GLY A 202 -68.36 6.91 0.33
C GLY A 202 -67.39 6.85 -0.86
N GLY A 203 -67.18 5.63 -1.38
CA GLY A 203 -67.42 5.29 -2.79
C GLY A 203 -66.38 5.62 -3.87
N GLY A 204 -65.79 4.55 -4.44
CA GLY A 204 -66.07 4.20 -5.84
C GLY A 204 -65.09 4.58 -6.96
N GLY A 205 -64.62 3.55 -7.69
CA GLY A 205 -64.15 3.58 -9.08
C GLY A 205 -62.66 3.94 -9.26
N GLY A 206 -61.82 3.23 -10.00
CA GLY A 206 -61.98 2.26 -11.08
C GLY A 206 -60.83 2.54 -12.07
N GLY A 207 -60.12 1.52 -12.55
CA GLY A 207 -59.00 1.76 -13.47
C GLY A 207 -58.03 0.60 -13.62
N GLU A 208 -58.51 -0.44 -14.27
CA GLU A 208 -57.83 -1.64 -14.74
C GLU A 208 -56.86 -1.33 -15.89
N PHE A 209 -55.66 -1.91 -15.87
CA PHE A 209 -55.02 -2.46 -17.08
C PHE A 209 -53.92 -3.47 -16.73
N SER A 210 -54.27 -4.74 -16.94
CA SER A 210 -53.38 -5.89 -17.05
C SER A 210 -52.99 -6.08 -18.52
N VAL A 211 -51.72 -6.35 -18.82
CA VAL A 211 -51.26 -7.29 -19.87
C VAL A 211 -49.89 -7.81 -19.36
N GLY A 212 -49.76 -9.06 -18.91
CA GLY A 212 -49.57 -10.26 -19.76
C GLY A 212 -48.09 -10.34 -20.18
N GLY A 213 -47.24 -11.27 -19.77
CA GLY A 213 -47.41 -12.73 -19.67
C GLY A 213 -46.46 -13.36 -20.70
N GLY A 214 -45.56 -14.26 -20.29
CA GLY A 214 -44.64 -14.93 -21.22
C GLY A 214 -43.55 -15.77 -20.56
N ASP A 215 -43.93 -16.94 -20.04
CA ASP A 215 -43.05 -18.08 -19.79
C ASP A 215 -42.46 -18.63 -21.10
N GLY A 216 -41.22 -19.13 -21.04
CA GLY A 216 -40.58 -19.82 -22.15
C GLY A 216 -39.32 -20.56 -21.70
N GLY A 217 -39.51 -21.77 -21.18
CA GLY A 217 -38.44 -22.73 -20.91
C GLY A 217 -37.86 -23.36 -22.17
N GLY A 218 -36.71 -24.03 -22.01
CA GLY A 218 -36.11 -24.86 -23.05
C GLY A 218 -34.72 -25.35 -22.65
N GLY A 219 -34.64 -26.59 -22.16
CA GLY A 219 -33.39 -27.33 -22.05
C GLY A 219 -32.92 -27.83 -23.41
N GLY A 220 -31.67 -28.30 -23.48
CA GLY A 220 -31.20 -29.03 -24.64
C GLY A 220 -29.68 -29.14 -24.74
N ASN A 221 -29.20 -30.31 -24.29
CA ASN A 221 -27.97 -31.02 -24.65
C ASN A 221 -26.63 -30.54 -24.08
#